data_AF-A0A1H3APG4-F1
#
_entry.id   AF-A0A1H3APG4-F1
#
_cell.length_a   1.000
_cell.length_b   1.000
_cell.length_c   1.000
_cell.angle_alpha   90.00
_cell.angle_beta   90.00
_cell.angle_gamma   90.00
#
_symmetry.space_group_name_H-M   'P 1'
#
loop_
_entity.id
_entity.type
_entity.pdbx_description
1 polymer ?
#
loop_
_entity_poly.entity_id
_entity_poly.type
_entity_poly.pdbx_seq_one_letter_code
_entity_poly.pdbx_strand_id
1 'polypeptide(L)'
;MSNSPRSSARRSRLAGTALVIASILAAAGCSNLGVKPWERDLLADPDMQLTVSAVDAGLDDHIYFSKEASSGGRGFGGGGCGCN
;
A
#
# COMPACT_ATOMS: atom_id res chain seq x y z
N MET A 1 11.40 -13.84 53.27
CA MET A 1 11.05 -13.47 51.88
C MET A 1 12.12 -14.01 50.93
N SER A 2 11.98 -15.26 50.48
CA SER A 2 12.97 -15.91 49.59
C SER A 2 12.48 -15.82 48.14
N ASN A 3 12.93 -14.80 47.40
CA ASN A 3 12.74 -14.76 45.95
C ASN A 3 13.88 -15.54 45.29
N SER A 4 13.58 -16.74 44.80
CA SER A 4 14.57 -17.54 44.08
C SER A 4 14.83 -16.93 42.69
N PRO A 5 16.10 -16.78 42.26
CA PRO A 5 16.44 -16.18 40.96
C PRO A 5 15.92 -17.00 39.76
N ARG A 6 15.61 -18.29 39.98
CA ARG A 6 14.96 -19.15 38.97
C ARG A 6 13.50 -18.78 38.75
N SER A 7 12.80 -18.25 39.76
CA SER A 7 11.39 -17.86 39.65
C SER A 7 11.19 -16.56 38.86
N SER A 8 12.11 -15.60 38.98
CA SER A 8 12.08 -14.34 38.22
C SER A 8 12.40 -14.57 36.74
N ALA A 9 13.42 -15.39 36.44
CA ALA A 9 13.77 -15.77 35.07
C ALA A 9 12.65 -16.56 34.36
N ARG A 10 11.91 -17.39 35.09
CA ARG A 10 10.75 -18.12 34.54
C ARG A 10 9.56 -17.19 34.29
N ARG A 11 9.33 -16.20 35.15
CA ARG A 11 8.28 -15.17 34.99
C ARG A 11 8.57 -14.25 33.79
N SER A 12 9.83 -13.81 33.61
CA SER A 12 10.20 -12.99 32.47
C SER A 12 10.16 -13.74 31.13
N ARG A 13 10.49 -15.04 31.10
CA ARG A 13 10.28 -15.90 29.93
C ARG A 13 8.80 -16.07 29.57
N LEU A 14 7.94 -16.33 30.56
CA LEU A 14 6.49 -16.46 30.36
C LEU A 14 5.85 -15.15 29.88
N ALA A 15 6.29 -14.00 30.43
CA ALA A 15 5.84 -12.69 30.00
C ALA A 15 6.28 -12.41 28.54
N GLY A 16 7.52 -12.72 28.19
CA GLY A 16 8.02 -12.58 26.82
C GLY A 16 7.25 -13.42 25.80
N THR A 17 6.98 -14.69 26.12
CA THR A 17 6.19 -15.56 25.23
C THR A 17 4.74 -15.07 25.08
N ALA A 18 4.13 -14.57 26.15
CA ALA A 18 2.77 -14.02 26.08
C ALA A 18 2.69 -12.76 25.19
N LEU A 19 3.72 -11.90 25.26
CA LEU A 19 3.81 -10.67 24.47
C LEU A 19 3.98 -10.96 22.97
N VAL A 20 4.80 -11.97 22.62
CA VAL A 20 4.97 -12.45 21.24
C VAL A 20 3.67 -13.05 20.70
N ILE A 21 2.96 -13.85 21.49
CA ILE A 21 1.67 -14.42 21.07
C ILE A 21 0.64 -13.31 20.84
N ALA A 22 0.52 -12.35 21.77
CA ALA A 22 -0.41 -11.24 21.65
C ALA A 22 -0.15 -10.37 20.40
N SER A 23 1.11 -10.13 20.04
CA SER A 23 1.48 -9.36 18.85
C SER A 23 1.17 -10.09 17.55
N ILE A 24 1.34 -11.42 17.49
CA ILE A 24 0.93 -12.23 16.34
C ILE A 24 -0.60 -12.19 16.16
N LEU A 25 -1.36 -12.31 17.25
CA LEU A 25 -2.84 -12.25 17.19
C LEU A 25 -3.33 -10.87 16.74
N ALA A 26 -2.70 -9.79 17.18
CA ALA A 26 -3.04 -8.42 16.76
C ALA A 26 -2.77 -8.19 15.27
N ALA A 27 -1.69 -8.75 14.71
CA ALA A 27 -1.37 -8.63 13.29
C ALA A 27 -2.23 -9.53 12.38
N ALA A 28 -2.76 -10.65 12.91
CA ALA A 28 -3.57 -11.60 12.15
C ALA A 28 -4.97 -11.09 11.77
N GLY A 29 -5.46 -10.01 12.38
CA GLY A 29 -6.78 -9.45 12.09
C GLY A 29 -6.89 -8.78 10.71
N CYS A 30 -5.78 -8.34 10.11
CA CYS A 30 -5.80 -7.50 8.91
C CYS A 30 -5.85 -8.26 7.57
N SER A 31 -5.62 -9.57 7.56
CA SER A 31 -5.43 -10.33 6.32
C SER A 31 -6.72 -10.77 5.62
N ASN A 32 -7.87 -10.72 6.29
CA ASN A 32 -9.16 -11.23 5.77
C ASN A 32 -10.31 -10.20 5.81
N LEU A 33 -10.02 -8.91 6.01
CA LEU A 33 -11.04 -7.83 5.96
C LEU A 33 -11.46 -7.43 4.54
N GLY A 34 -10.94 -8.10 3.52
CA GLY A 34 -11.24 -7.83 2.12
C GLY A 34 -12.31 -8.76 1.56
N VAL A 35 -13.14 -8.23 0.67
CA VAL A 35 -13.97 -9.03 -0.24
C VAL A 35 -13.09 -9.74 -1.27
N LYS A 36 -13.53 -10.90 -1.77
CA LYS A 36 -12.81 -11.61 -2.84
C LYS A 36 -12.69 -10.71 -4.09
N PRO A 37 -11.64 -10.86 -4.92
CA PRO A 37 -11.43 -10.01 -6.08
C PRO A 37 -12.67 -9.87 -6.99
N TRP A 38 -13.41 -10.96 -7.21
CA TRP A 38 -14.63 -10.98 -8.04
C TRP A 38 -15.89 -10.43 -7.34
N GLU A 39 -15.86 -10.22 -6.02
CA GLU A 39 -16.97 -9.59 -5.28
C GLU A 39 -16.94 -8.06 -5.41
N ARG A 40 -15.87 -7.48 -5.98
CA ARG A 40 -15.75 -6.03 -6.24
C ARG A 40 -16.51 -5.55 -7.47
N ASP A 41 -16.96 -6.46 -8.32
CA ASP A 41 -17.62 -6.15 -9.60
C ASP A 41 -18.98 -5.45 -9.40
N LEU A 42 -19.66 -5.72 -8.29
CA LEU A 42 -20.98 -5.13 -7.97
C LEU A 42 -20.96 -3.61 -7.78
N LEU A 43 -19.81 -3.02 -7.43
CA LEU A 43 -19.64 -1.59 -7.22
C LEU A 43 -18.73 -0.93 -8.27
N ALA A 44 -18.17 -1.73 -9.18
CA ALA A 44 -17.29 -1.25 -10.24
C ALA A 44 -18.12 -0.86 -11.46
N ASP A 45 -18.76 0.31 -11.39
CA ASP A 45 -19.50 0.85 -12.52
C ASP A 45 -18.53 1.18 -13.68
N PRO A 46 -18.88 0.87 -14.95
CA PRO A 46 -18.07 1.26 -16.12
C PRO A 46 -17.65 2.73 -16.14
N ASP A 47 -18.45 3.63 -15.56
CA ASP A 47 -18.16 5.06 -15.51
C ASP A 47 -17.04 5.43 -14.51
N MET A 48 -16.61 4.50 -13.64
CA MET A 48 -15.51 4.69 -12.69
C MET A 48 -14.14 4.31 -13.26
N GLN A 49 -14.06 3.96 -14.56
CA GLN A 49 -12.79 3.67 -15.20
C GLN A 49 -11.87 4.90 -15.16
N LEU A 50 -10.60 4.66 -14.83
CA LEU A 50 -9.56 5.71 -14.80
C LEU A 50 -9.37 6.39 -16.16
N THR A 51 -9.72 5.72 -17.25
CA THR A 51 -9.67 6.23 -18.61
C THR A 51 -10.96 5.86 -19.32
N VAL A 52 -11.78 6.87 -19.65
CA VAL A 52 -13.08 6.66 -20.31
C VAL A 52 -12.91 6.33 -21.80
N SER A 53 -11.90 6.91 -22.45
CA SER A 53 -11.56 6.63 -23.84
C SER A 53 -10.06 6.82 -24.11
N ALA A 54 -9.55 6.15 -25.14
CA ALA A 54 -8.16 6.33 -25.58
C ALA A 54 -7.89 7.74 -26.12
N VAL A 55 -8.93 8.40 -26.64
CA VAL A 55 -8.82 9.78 -27.16
C VAL A 55 -8.67 10.77 -26.01
N ASP A 56 -9.49 10.65 -24.97
CA ASP A 56 -9.40 11.53 -23.79
C ASP A 56 -8.08 11.34 -23.06
N ALA A 57 -7.66 10.09 -22.86
CA ALA A 57 -6.36 9.79 -22.24
C ALA A 57 -5.18 10.40 -23.03
N GLY A 58 -5.21 10.31 -24.36
CA GLY A 58 -4.19 10.92 -25.23
C GLY A 58 -4.21 12.45 -25.19
N LEU A 59 -5.39 13.05 -25.09
CA LEU A 59 -5.54 14.50 -24.95
C LEU A 59 -5.00 14.99 -23.60
N ASP A 60 -5.32 14.30 -22.51
CA ASP A 60 -4.82 14.61 -21.16
C ASP A 60 -3.30 14.52 -21.10
N ASP A 61 -2.71 13.49 -21.71
CA ASP A 61 -1.25 13.37 -21.81
C ASP A 61 -0.63 14.47 -22.68
N HIS A 62 -1.27 14.86 -23.78
CA HIS A 62 -0.80 15.97 -24.60
C HIS A 62 -0.81 17.31 -23.83
N ILE A 63 -1.87 17.56 -23.06
CA ILE A 63 -1.98 18.75 -22.19
C ILE A 63 -0.93 18.70 -21.08
N TYR A 64 -0.77 17.54 -20.43
CA TYR A 64 0.20 17.33 -19.35
C TYR A 64 1.63 17.56 -19.85
N PHE A 65 2.00 16.96 -20.98
CA PHE A 65 3.31 17.17 -21.59
C PHE A 65 3.53 18.63 -21.99
N SER A 66 2.53 19.29 -22.59
CA SER A 66 2.65 20.69 -22.98
C SER A 66 2.91 21.63 -21.78
N LYS A 67 2.44 21.26 -20.59
CA LYS A 67 2.62 22.04 -19.36
C LYS A 67 3.91 21.68 -18.61
N GLU A 68 4.26 20.41 -18.58
CA GLU A 68 5.23 19.86 -17.62
C GLU A 68 6.41 19.13 -18.29
N ALA A 69 6.56 19.22 -19.63
CA ALA A 69 7.66 18.57 -20.34
C ALA A 69 9.05 18.98 -19.82
N SER A 70 9.22 20.23 -19.38
CA SER A 70 10.50 20.74 -18.87
C SER A 70 10.86 20.20 -17.48
N SER A 71 9.87 19.90 -16.63
CA SER A 71 10.05 19.23 -15.33
C SER A 71 10.18 17.73 -15.42
N GLY A 72 9.90 17.18 -16.60
CA GLY A 72 9.98 15.77 -16.90
C GLY A 72 8.64 15.08 -16.85
N GLY A 73 8.11 14.75 -18.04
CA GLY A 73 6.85 14.04 -18.19
C GLY A 73 6.91 12.56 -17.74
N ARG A 74 5.78 11.86 -17.90
CA ARG A 74 5.57 10.45 -17.50
C ARG A 74 6.35 9.41 -18.34
N GLY A 75 7.60 9.68 -18.73
CA GLY A 75 8.42 8.82 -19.57
C GLY A 75 9.89 8.80 -19.17
N PHE A 76 10.65 7.81 -19.66
CA PHE A 76 12.09 7.66 -19.45
C PHE A 76 12.86 8.73 -20.25
N GLY A 77 12.77 9.98 -19.79
CA GLY A 77 13.37 11.16 -20.43
C GLY A 77 12.89 12.45 -19.78
N GLY A 78 12.50 12.38 -18.50
CA GLY A 78 11.88 13.48 -17.80
C GLY A 78 12.89 14.47 -17.24
N GLY A 79 12.97 15.66 -17.85
CA GLY A 79 13.55 16.87 -17.27
C GLY A 79 14.71 17.44 -18.09
N GLY A 80 14.43 18.34 -19.04
CA GLY A 80 15.46 18.98 -19.85
C GLY A 80 14.91 19.91 -20.94
N CYS A 81 15.79 20.71 -21.55
CA CYS A 81 15.54 21.78 -22.56
C CYS A 81 14.83 21.33 -23.86
N GLY A 82 14.17 20.18 -23.90
CA GLY A 82 13.27 19.80 -25.00
C GLY A 82 13.91 19.52 -26.36
N CYS A 83 15.23 19.34 -26.44
CA CYS A 83 15.89 18.94 -27.69
C CYS A 83 15.91 17.41 -27.79
N ASN A 84 14.99 16.83 -28.55
CA ASN A 84 15.23 15.56 -29.26
C ASN A 84 16.08 15.84 -30.50
#